data_AF-A0A8T3SX12-F1
#
_entry.id   AF-A0A8T3SX12-F1
#
_cell.length_a   1.000
_cell.length_b   1.000
_cell.length_c   1.000
_cell.angle_alpha   90.00
_cell.angle_beta   90.00
_cell.angle_gamma   90.00
#
_symmetry.space_group_name_H-M   'P 1'
#
loop_
_entity.id
_entity.type
_entity.pdbx_description
1 polymer ?
#
loop_
_entity_poly.entity_id
_entity_poly.type
_entity_poly.pdbx_seq_one_letter_code
_entity_poly.pdbx_strand_id
1 'polypeptide(L)'
;RELTKAFETLHDDALEALCQWLADDSNHRRGEFVVIVAGAPELEEGDAAEVRRVLSLLLRELSPKIAVRLAAQLTGESRNRVYEMALALSRNDK
;
A
#
# COMPACT_ATOMS: atom_id res chain seq x y z
N ARG A 1 -1.77 -27.28 -3.50
CA ARG A 1 -2.91 -28.19 -3.77
C ARG A 1 -2.55 -29.60 -3.30
N GLU A 2 -3.54 -30.37 -2.82
CA GLU A 2 -3.36 -31.79 -2.52
C GLU A 2 -2.24 -32.05 -1.49
N LEU A 3 -2.17 -31.20 -0.46
CA LEU A 3 -1.19 -31.31 0.61
C LEU A 3 -1.23 -32.73 1.20
N THR A 4 -0.09 -33.40 1.26
CA THR A 4 0.10 -34.79 1.74
C THR A 4 -0.37 -35.93 0.81
N LYS A 5 -0.76 -35.66 -0.45
CA LYS A 5 -1.14 -36.69 -1.44
C LYS A 5 -0.05 -36.92 -2.50
N ALA A 6 -0.16 -38.00 -3.26
CA ALA A 6 0.82 -38.40 -4.28
C ALA A 6 1.04 -37.36 -5.40
N PHE A 7 0.10 -36.44 -5.62
CA PHE A 7 0.18 -35.37 -6.62
C PHE A 7 0.18 -33.98 -5.98
N GLU A 8 0.84 -33.83 -4.82
CA GLU A 8 1.02 -32.55 -4.17
C GLU A 8 1.66 -31.52 -5.12
N THR A 9 1.05 -30.34 -5.19
CA THR A 9 1.53 -29.24 -6.03
C THR A 9 1.65 -27.98 -5.19
N LEU A 10 2.87 -27.46 -5.04
CA LEU A 10 3.16 -26.16 -4.44
C LEU A 10 3.68 -25.23 -5.54
N HIS A 11 3.08 -24.06 -5.67
CA HIS A 11 3.43 -23.07 -6.67
C HIS A 11 3.35 -21.70 -6.00
N ASP A 12 4.45 -20.96 -6.04
CA ASP A 12 4.64 -19.68 -5.37
C ASP A 12 5.04 -18.65 -6.42
N ASP A 13 4.25 -17.58 -6.54
CA ASP A 13 4.46 -16.51 -7.51
C ASP A 13 3.64 -15.27 -7.12
N ALA A 14 3.84 -14.16 -7.84
CA ALA A 14 2.98 -12.99 -7.78
C ALA A 14 1.54 -13.35 -8.16
N LEU A 15 0.56 -12.69 -7.52
CA LEU A 15 -0.86 -12.99 -7.73
C LEU A 15 -1.29 -12.94 -9.20
N GLU A 16 -0.73 -12.02 -9.98
CA GLU A 16 -1.00 -11.92 -11.42
C GLU A 16 -0.48 -13.14 -12.19
N ALA A 17 0.74 -13.57 -11.90
CA ALA A 17 1.32 -14.77 -12.50
C ALA A 17 0.56 -16.04 -12.10
N LEU A 18 0.09 -16.12 -10.85
CA LEU A 18 -0.79 -17.21 -10.39
C LEU A 18 -2.12 -17.26 -11.17
N CYS A 19 -2.72 -16.10 -11.43
CA CYS A 19 -3.93 -16.00 -12.24
C CYS A 19 -3.69 -16.49 -13.68
N GLN A 20 -2.58 -16.07 -14.28
CA GLN A 20 -2.17 -16.52 -15.62
C GLN A 20 -1.96 -18.04 -15.64
N TRP A 21 -1.21 -18.57 -14.67
CA TRP A 21 -0.92 -19.99 -14.54
C TRP A 21 -2.18 -20.87 -14.38
N LEU A 22 -3.17 -20.39 -13.63
CA LEU A 22 -4.48 -21.05 -13.50
C LEU A 22 -5.30 -21.02 -14.80
N ALA A 23 -5.15 -19.96 -15.61
CA ALA A 23 -5.85 -19.82 -16.87
C ALA A 23 -5.26 -20.71 -17.98
N ASP A 24 -3.93 -20.87 -17.97
CA ASP A 24 -3.18 -21.54 -19.04
C ASP A 24 -3.45 -23.06 -19.13
N ASP A 25 -3.80 -23.74 -18.03
CA ASP A 25 -4.20 -25.15 -18.04
C ASP A 25 -5.47 -25.42 -17.21
N SER A 26 -6.46 -26.07 -17.83
CA SER A 26 -7.66 -26.60 -17.17
C SER A 26 -7.37 -27.53 -15.99
N ASN A 27 -6.25 -28.27 -16.00
CA ASN A 27 -5.84 -29.14 -14.91
C ASN A 27 -5.44 -28.38 -13.65
N HIS A 28 -4.95 -27.14 -13.79
CA HIS A 28 -4.61 -26.28 -12.65
C HIS A 28 -5.84 -25.75 -11.91
N ARG A 29 -7.04 -25.86 -12.48
CA ARG A 29 -8.30 -25.42 -11.88
C ARG A 29 -9.10 -26.54 -11.19
N ARG A 30 -8.56 -27.76 -11.19
CA ARG A 30 -9.24 -28.93 -10.60
C ARG A 30 -8.93 -29.07 -9.11
N GLY A 31 -9.96 -29.38 -8.33
CA GLY A 31 -9.84 -29.65 -6.89
C GLY A 31 -9.92 -28.40 -6.01
N GLU A 32 -9.73 -28.58 -4.71
CA GLU A 32 -9.67 -27.49 -3.73
C GLU A 32 -8.23 -27.01 -3.53
N PHE A 33 -8.08 -25.72 -3.23
CA PHE A 33 -6.78 -25.06 -3.05
C PHE A 33 -6.71 -24.37 -1.69
N VAL A 34 -5.49 -24.33 -1.14
CA VAL A 34 -5.13 -23.43 -0.05
C VAL A 34 -4.33 -22.30 -0.67
N VAL A 35 -4.77 -21.06 -0.46
CA VAL A 35 -4.07 -19.86 -0.91
C VAL A 35 -3.47 -19.18 0.32
N ILE A 36 -2.17 -18.96 0.29
CA ILE A 36 -1.45 -18.22 1.32
C ILE A 36 -1.07 -16.88 0.69
N VAL A 37 -1.53 -15.79 1.28
CA VAL A 37 -1.21 -14.43 0.81
C VAL A 37 -0.28 -13.82 1.85
N ALA A 38 0.90 -13.38 1.42
CA ALA A 38 1.78 -12.61 2.27
C ALA A 38 1.04 -11.34 2.72
N GLY A 39 1.22 -10.96 4.00
CA GLY A 39 0.71 -9.68 4.48
C GLY A 39 1.24 -8.55 3.59
N ALA A 40 0.40 -7.55 3.35
CA ALA A 40 0.88 -6.34 2.70
C ALA A 40 2.09 -5.80 3.50
N PRO A 41 3.13 -5.27 2.82
CA PRO A 41 4.18 -4.58 3.54
C PRO A 41 3.53 -3.52 4.43
N GLU A 42 4.07 -3.36 5.63
CA GLU A 42 3.69 -2.24 6.48
C GLU A 42 3.85 -0.98 5.62
N LEU A 43 2.80 -0.18 5.50
CA LEU A 43 2.92 1.13 4.87
C LEU A 43 4.04 1.81 5.64
N GLU A 44 5.16 2.10 4.96
CA GLU A 44 6.25 2.85 5.60
C GLU A 44 5.62 4.06 6.29
N GLU A 45 6.04 4.34 7.53
CA GLU A 45 5.62 5.55 8.24
C GLU A 45 5.63 6.73 7.27
N GLY A 46 4.43 7.29 7.05
CA GLY A 46 4.16 8.29 6.03
C GLY A 46 4.51 7.85 4.61
N ASP A 47 3.61 7.09 3.96
CA ASP A 47 3.52 7.11 2.50
C ASP A 47 3.48 8.58 2.07
N ALA A 48 4.59 9.04 1.49
CA ALA A 48 4.79 10.43 1.20
C ALA A 48 3.72 10.97 0.22
N ALA A 49 3.13 10.10 -0.61
CA ALA A 49 2.02 10.47 -1.47
C ALA A 49 0.76 10.76 -0.64
N GLU A 50 0.43 9.88 0.30
CA GLU A 50 -0.72 10.06 1.20
C GLU A 50 -0.54 11.25 2.15
N VAL A 51 0.66 11.43 2.72
CA VAL A 51 0.99 12.60 3.56
C VAL A 51 0.80 13.89 2.76
N ARG A 52 1.28 13.95 1.51
CA ARG A 52 1.07 15.11 0.64
C ARG A 52 -0.40 15.32 0.30
N ARG A 53 -1.16 14.25 0.02
CA ARG A 53 -2.59 14.33 -0.27
C ARG A 53 -3.35 14.93 0.90
N VAL A 54 -3.20 14.36 2.10
CA VAL A 54 -3.84 14.84 3.33
C VAL A 54 -3.43 16.28 3.64
N LEU A 55 -2.13 16.58 3.61
CA LEU A 55 -1.61 17.92 3.89
C LEU A 55 -2.15 18.97 2.91
N SER A 56 -2.22 18.67 1.61
CA SER A 56 -2.74 19.59 0.59
C SER A 56 -4.21 19.95 0.81
N LEU A 57 -5.04 18.97 1.22
CA LEU A 57 -6.44 19.20 1.53
C LEU A 57 -6.60 20.09 2.77
N LEU A 58 -5.81 19.83 3.82
CA LEU A 58 -5.85 20.60 5.05
C LEU A 58 -5.38 22.05 4.87
N LEU A 59 -4.36 22.29 4.02
CA LEU A 59 -3.84 23.63 3.74
C LEU A 59 -4.83 24.54 2.99
N ARG A 60 -5.83 23.97 2.31
CA ARG A 60 -6.89 24.75 1.66
C ARG A 60 -7.87 25.37 2.64
N GLU A 61 -8.09 24.71 3.77
CA GLU A 61 -9.15 25.07 4.74
C GLU A 61 -8.59 25.63 6.06
N LEU A 62 -7.32 25.36 6.37
CA LEU A 62 -6.72 25.61 7.68
C LEU A 62 -5.39 26.37 7.59
N SER A 63 -5.03 27.04 8.69
CA SER A 63 -3.69 27.63 8.80
C SER A 63 -2.58 26.55 8.72
N PRO A 64 -1.40 26.88 8.16
CA PRO A 64 -0.31 25.91 7.98
C PRO A 64 0.09 25.17 9.26
N LYS A 65 0.08 25.88 10.40
CA LYS A 65 0.40 25.29 11.71
C LYS A 65 -0.57 24.19 12.12
N ILE A 66 -1.87 24.38 11.86
CA ILE A 66 -2.90 23.39 12.20
C ILE A 66 -2.86 22.23 11.19
N ALA A 67 -2.70 22.53 9.91
CA ALA A 67 -2.61 21.54 8.85
C ALA A 67 -1.44 20.56 9.08
N VAL A 68 -0.24 21.07 9.36
CA VAL A 68 0.95 20.25 9.65
C VAL A 68 0.76 19.36 10.88
N ARG A 69 0.16 19.89 11.95
CA ARG A 69 -0.11 19.11 13.17
C ARG A 69 -1.09 17.97 12.90
N LEU A 70 -2.19 18.25 12.18
CA LEU A 70 -3.21 17.25 11.89
C LEU A 70 -2.70 16.19 10.90
N ALA A 71 -1.99 16.60 9.85
CA ALA A 71 -1.40 15.67 8.89
C ALA A 71 -0.42 14.69 9.58
N ALA A 72 0.44 15.17 10.48
CA ALA A 72 1.33 14.31 11.26
C ALA A 72 0.55 13.29 12.14
N GLN A 73 -0.53 13.72 12.79
CA GLN A 73 -1.36 12.83 13.61
C GLN A 73 -2.14 11.80 12.79
N LEU A 74 -2.64 12.19 11.61
CA LEU A 74 -3.45 11.31 10.75
C LEU A 74 -2.62 10.29 10.00
N THR A 75 -1.37 10.63 9.69
CA THR A 75 -0.49 9.80 8.82
C THR A 75 0.58 9.05 9.61
N GLY A 76 0.75 9.35 10.89
CA GLY A 76 1.84 8.82 11.72
C GLY A 76 3.20 9.47 11.42
N GLU A 77 3.28 10.34 10.41
CA GLU A 77 4.54 10.95 9.98
C GLU A 77 5.06 12.00 10.98
N SER A 78 6.39 12.16 11.02
CA SER A 78 7.03 13.15 11.86
C SER A 78 6.60 14.58 11.50
N ARG A 79 6.27 15.39 12.51
CA ARG A 79 5.85 16.78 12.32
C ARG A 79 6.88 17.60 11.52
N ASN A 80 8.17 17.30 11.67
CA ASN A 80 9.24 17.97 10.94
C ASN A 80 9.18 17.66 9.43
N ARG A 81 9.02 16.38 9.05
CA ARG A 81 8.91 15.99 7.63
C ARG A 81 7.65 16.58 6.98
N VAL A 82 6.52 16.55 7.69
CA VAL A 82 5.27 17.20 7.21
C VAL A 82 5.44 18.71 7.03
N TYR A 83 6.17 19.37 7.93
CA TYR A 83 6.46 20.80 7.82
C TYR A 83 7.32 21.12 6.58
N GLU A 84 8.36 20.31 6.31
CA GLU A 84 9.17 20.47 5.10
C GLU A 84 8.34 20.26 3.82
N MET A 85 7.43 19.27 3.82
CA MET A 85 6.49 19.08 2.72
C MET A 85 5.57 20.29 2.52
N ALA A 86 5.08 20.91 3.61
CA ALA A 86 4.25 22.12 3.52
C ALA A 86 5.02 23.29 2.88
N LEU A 87 6.30 23.47 3.24
CA LEU A 87 7.15 24.48 2.64
C LEU A 87 7.41 24.22 1.15
N ALA A 88 7.62 22.96 0.76
CA ALA A 88 7.80 22.58 -0.64
C ALA A 88 6.54 22.85 -1.47
N LEU A 89 5.35 22.54 -0.94
CA LEU A 89 4.08 22.83 -1.59
C LEU A 89 3.86 24.34 -1.76
N SER A 90 4.12 25.14 -0.72
CA SER A 90 4.01 26.60 -0.80
C SER A 90 4.97 27.25 -1.80
N ARG A 91 6.09 26.60 -2.13
CA ARG A 91 7.03 27.09 -3.15
C ARG A 91 6.58 26.77 -4.58
N ASN A 92 5.83 25.68 -4.77
CA ASN A 92 5.31 25.27 -6.07
C ASN A 92 4.02 26.02 -6.48
N ASP A 93 3.33 26.66 -5.52
CA ASP A 93 2.14 27.48 -5.79
C ASP A 93 2.46 28.94 -6.18
N LYS A 94 3.74 29.29 -6.38
CA LYS A 94 4.21 30.59 -6.90
C LYS A 94 4.73 30.47 -8.32
#